data_AF-A0A6G3CXK6-F1
#
_entry.id   AF-A0A6G3CXK6-F1
#
_cell.length_a   1.000
_cell.length_b   1.000
_cell.length_c   1.000
_cell.angle_alpha   90.00
_cell.angle_beta   90.00
_cell.angle_gamma   90.00
#
_symmetry.space_group_name_H-M   'P 1'
#
loop_
_entity.id
_entity.type
_entity.pdbx_description
1 polymer ?
#
loop_
_entity_poly.entity_id
_entity_poly.type
_entity_poly.pdbx_seq_one_letter_code
_entity_poly.pdbx_strand_id
1 'polypeptide(L)'
;LAELKRRGMDQEYEPVPSEDAAAPGRRVGTSPRHYNRSGDEKTQLTGRMYVKLPGDLGEQLTRGCYWTSAPAVTALWEWQGLWGDGPEVIFREAERRGAVTILDLWCAAMAPRPTADALLRKAQLQDQIVTTGDIIRAAVKRAIR
;
A
#
# COMPACT_ATOMS: atom_id res chain seq x y z
N LEU A 1 11.29 15.91 -11.82
CA LEU A 1 12.44 15.16 -12.35
C LEU A 1 13.54 14.90 -11.31
N ALA A 2 14.08 15.92 -10.63
CA ALA A 2 15.25 15.77 -9.74
C ALA A 2 15.10 14.78 -8.56
N GLU A 3 13.89 14.57 -8.03
CA GLU A 3 13.63 13.54 -7.00
C GLU A 3 13.65 12.13 -7.59
N LEU A 4 13.09 11.95 -8.80
CA LEU A 4 13.08 10.66 -9.49
C LEU A 4 14.51 10.21 -9.83
N LYS A 5 15.33 11.12 -10.40
CA LYS A 5 16.74 10.84 -10.71
C LYS A 5 17.53 10.36 -9.49
N ARG A 6 17.33 11.03 -8.35
CA ARG A 6 18.04 10.69 -7.10
C ARG A 6 17.70 9.28 -6.60
N ARG A 7 16.49 8.81 -6.90
CA ARG A 7 16.01 7.48 -6.52
C ARG A 7 16.22 6.43 -7.61
N GLY A 8 16.91 6.78 -8.70
CA GLY A 8 17.07 5.89 -9.86
C GLY A 8 15.76 5.58 -10.59
N MET A 9 14.74 6.44 -10.43
CA MET A 9 13.41 6.27 -11.02
C MET A 9 13.24 7.08 -12.32
N ASP A 10 14.33 7.56 -12.92
CA ASP A 10 14.35 8.24 -14.22
C ASP A 10 14.77 7.32 -15.37
N GLN A 11 14.90 6.02 -15.10
CA GLN A 11 15.11 5.00 -16.11
C GLN A 11 13.84 4.73 -16.93
N GLU A 12 14.00 4.09 -18.08
CA GLU A 12 12.88 3.61 -18.85
C GLU A 12 12.18 2.46 -18.13
N TYR A 13 10.86 2.56 -18.07
CA TYR A 13 9.98 1.55 -17.50
C TYR A 13 8.99 1.09 -18.54
N GLU A 14 8.67 -0.20 -18.50
CA GLU A 14 7.53 -0.74 -19.23
C GLU A 14 6.24 0.01 -18.86
N PRO A 15 5.27 0.11 -19.78
CA PRO A 15 3.95 0.64 -19.45
C PRO A 15 3.32 -0.14 -18.29
N VAL A 16 2.63 0.55 -17.39
CA VAL A 16 1.84 -0.12 -16.34
C VAL A 16 0.70 -0.90 -17.02
N PRO A 17 0.47 -2.17 -16.64
CA PRO A 17 -0.67 -2.93 -17.14
C PRO A 17 -1.98 -2.16 -16.97
N SER A 18 -2.88 -2.24 -17.96
CA SER A 18 -4.13 -1.46 -17.96
C SER A 18 -5.04 -1.77 -16.76
N GLU A 19 -4.98 -3.00 -16.26
CA GLU A 19 -5.66 -3.48 -15.04
C GLU A 19 -5.17 -2.80 -13.76
N ASP A 20 -3.87 -2.47 -13.69
CA ASP A 20 -3.26 -1.81 -12.54
C ASP A 20 -3.20 -0.28 -12.67
N ALA A 21 -3.33 0.24 -13.89
CA ALA A 21 -3.32 1.67 -14.18
C ALA A 21 -4.44 2.45 -13.46
N ALA A 22 -5.56 1.79 -13.13
CA ALA A 22 -6.68 2.39 -12.42
C ALA A 22 -6.50 2.45 -10.88
N ALA A 23 -5.45 1.84 -10.33
CA ALA A 23 -5.25 1.71 -8.88
C ALA A 23 -3.89 2.27 -8.37
N PRO A 24 -3.56 3.55 -8.63
CA PRO A 24 -2.26 4.10 -8.26
C PRO A 24 -2.03 4.13 -6.74
N GLY A 25 -0.86 3.62 -6.31
CA GLY A 25 -0.25 3.92 -5.00
C GLY A 25 -0.92 3.32 -3.77
N ARG A 26 -1.74 2.27 -3.92
CA ARG A 26 -2.37 1.60 -2.77
C ARG A 26 -1.42 0.54 -2.21
N ARG A 27 -1.15 0.60 -0.90
CA ARG A 27 -0.48 -0.50 -0.21
C ARG A 27 -1.37 -1.75 -0.32
N VAL A 28 -0.77 -2.92 -0.54
CA VAL A 28 -1.48 -4.21 -0.55
C VAL A 28 -2.30 -4.36 0.75
N GLY A 29 -3.57 -4.78 0.63
CA GLY A 29 -4.52 -4.85 1.75
C GLY A 29 -5.28 -3.54 2.08
N THR A 30 -5.08 -2.48 1.30
CA THR A 30 -5.66 -1.14 1.57
C THR A 30 -6.81 -0.85 0.60
N SER A 31 -8.06 -1.15 1.01
CA SER A 31 -9.25 -0.89 0.17
C SER A 31 -9.48 0.62 -0.10
N PRO A 32 -10.31 1.01 -1.09
CA PRO A 32 -10.81 2.39 -1.27
C PRO A 32 -11.38 3.01 0.00
N ARG A 33 -11.89 2.16 0.91
CA ARG A 33 -12.44 2.55 2.21
C ARG A 33 -11.41 2.59 3.34
N HIS A 34 -10.17 2.16 3.13
CA HIS A 34 -9.14 2.20 4.17
C HIS A 34 -8.71 3.65 4.50
N TYR A 35 -8.98 4.61 3.62
CA TYR A 35 -8.89 6.05 3.94
C TYR A 35 -10.10 6.59 4.70
N ASN A 36 -11.14 5.78 4.99
CA ASN A 36 -11.96 5.98 6.18
C ASN A 36 -11.20 5.35 7.35
N ARG A 37 -10.13 6.02 7.76
CA ARG A 37 -9.32 5.66 8.94
C ARG A 37 -10.18 5.99 10.18
N SER A 38 -11.13 5.12 10.51
CA SER A 38 -11.89 5.13 11.77
C SER A 38 -11.05 4.49 12.88
N GLY A 39 -9.78 4.88 12.97
CA GLY A 39 -8.90 4.60 14.09
C GLY A 39 -8.57 5.93 14.73
N ASP A 40 -8.56 5.98 16.06
CA ASP A 40 -8.36 7.19 16.88
C ASP A 40 -6.94 7.81 16.74
N GLU A 41 -6.11 7.27 15.85
CA GLU A 41 -4.85 7.90 15.45
C GLU A 41 -5.13 9.16 14.62
N LYS A 42 -5.08 10.31 15.28
CA LYS A 42 -5.04 11.62 14.64
C LYS A 42 -3.94 11.63 13.58
N THR A 43 -4.36 11.65 12.31
CA THR A 43 -3.45 11.92 11.21
C THR A 43 -2.75 13.26 11.45
N GLN A 44 -1.41 13.27 11.41
CA GLN A 44 -0.63 14.53 11.46
C GLN A 44 -0.77 15.35 10.16
N LEU A 45 -1.51 14.84 9.16
CA LEU A 45 -1.77 15.54 7.91
C LEU A 45 -2.84 16.61 8.14
N THR A 46 -2.42 17.87 8.11
CA THR A 46 -3.27 19.04 8.35
C THR A 46 -4.12 19.44 7.15
N GLY A 47 -3.89 18.86 5.97
CA GLY A 47 -4.63 19.20 4.76
C GLY A 47 -4.24 18.36 3.54
N ARG A 48 -4.98 18.54 2.44
CA ARG A 48 -4.68 17.95 1.13
C ARG A 48 -3.99 19.00 0.26
N MET A 49 -2.95 18.59 -0.45
CA MET A 49 -2.23 19.44 -1.41
C MET A 49 -2.44 18.88 -2.82
N TYR A 50 -2.99 19.71 -3.70
CA TYR A 50 -3.13 19.37 -5.12
C TYR A 50 -1.87 19.77 -5.87
N VAL A 51 -1.29 18.83 -6.63
CA VAL A 51 -0.10 19.07 -7.44
C VAL A 51 -0.44 18.78 -8.89
N LYS A 52 -0.20 19.77 -9.76
CA LYS A 52 -0.26 19.57 -11.22
C LYS A 52 1.14 19.27 -11.73
N LEU A 53 1.29 18.14 -12.38
CA LEU A 53 2.53 17.73 -13.04
C LEU A 53 2.32 17.75 -14.56
N PRO A 54 3.36 18.05 -15.35
CA PRO A 54 3.36 17.75 -16.78
C PRO A 54 3.04 16.27 -17.02
N GLY A 55 2.30 15.96 -18.09
CA GLY A 55 1.80 14.61 -18.39
C GLY A 55 2.90 13.55 -18.31
N ASP A 56 3.96 13.73 -19.09
CA ASP A 56 5.11 12.80 -19.15
C ASP A 56 5.77 12.59 -17.78
N LEU A 57 5.85 13.64 -16.95
CA LEU A 57 6.42 13.55 -15.61
C LEU A 57 5.48 12.80 -14.65
N GLY A 58 4.17 12.99 -14.78
CA GLY A 58 3.17 12.26 -14.01
C GLY A 58 3.15 10.77 -14.36
N GLU A 59 3.31 10.46 -15.65
CA GLU A 59 3.41 9.09 -16.14
C GLU A 59 4.70 8.42 -15.64
N GLN A 60 5.86 9.07 -15.79
CA GLN A 60 7.13 8.55 -15.28
C GLN A 60 7.08 8.30 -13.77
N LEU A 61 6.47 9.23 -13.02
CA LEU A 61 6.29 9.08 -11.58
C LEU A 61 5.46 7.82 -11.25
N THR A 62 4.37 7.59 -12.00
CA THR A 62 3.48 6.45 -11.80
C THR A 62 4.20 5.14 -12.12
N ARG A 63 4.86 5.06 -13.29
CA ARG A 63 5.64 3.88 -13.70
C ARG A 63 6.76 3.56 -12.72
N GLY A 64 7.52 4.56 -12.30
CA GLY A 64 8.61 4.39 -11.34
C GLY A 64 8.13 3.86 -9.99
N CYS A 65 7.03 4.40 -9.46
CA CYS A 65 6.46 3.89 -8.21
C CYS A 65 5.95 2.45 -8.34
N TYR A 66 5.29 2.13 -9.47
CA TYR A 66 4.74 0.81 -9.74
C TYR A 66 5.84 -0.25 -9.80
N TRP A 67 6.81 -0.09 -10.71
CA TRP A 67 7.82 -1.11 -10.95
C TRP A 67 8.84 -1.24 -9.84
N THR A 68 9.19 -0.14 -9.15
CA THR A 68 10.04 -0.23 -7.95
C THR A 68 9.34 -1.00 -6.83
N SER A 69 8.02 -0.88 -6.70
CA SER A 69 7.26 -1.58 -5.65
C SER A 69 6.83 -2.99 -6.03
N ALA A 70 6.82 -3.34 -7.33
CA ALA A 70 6.28 -4.59 -7.84
C ALA A 70 6.85 -5.86 -7.16
N PRO A 71 8.18 -6.00 -6.93
CA PRO A 71 8.71 -7.18 -6.24
C PRO A 71 8.19 -7.32 -4.80
N ALA A 72 8.10 -6.20 -4.07
CA ALA A 72 7.59 -6.20 -2.70
C ALA A 72 6.09 -6.48 -2.64
N VAL A 73 5.33 -5.95 -3.61
CA VAL A 73 3.89 -6.22 -3.77
C VAL A 73 3.64 -7.70 -4.06
N THR A 74 4.39 -8.31 -4.97
CA THR A 74 4.28 -9.74 -5.28
C THR A 74 4.60 -10.60 -4.05
N ALA A 75 5.69 -10.30 -3.33
CA ALA A 75 6.05 -11.02 -2.11
C ALA A 75 4.98 -10.85 -1.00
N LEU A 76 4.29 -9.72 -0.93
CA LEU A 76 3.16 -9.53 -0.01
C LEU A 76 1.94 -10.35 -0.41
N TRP A 77 1.67 -10.52 -1.70
CA TRP A 77 0.63 -11.42 -2.18
C TRP A 77 0.93 -12.88 -1.87
N GLU A 78 2.18 -13.31 -2.05
CA GLU A 78 2.63 -14.65 -1.64
C GLU A 78 2.50 -14.85 -0.13
N TRP A 79 2.93 -13.86 0.66
CA TRP A 79 2.73 -13.86 2.11
C TRP A 79 1.24 -14.00 2.47
N GLN A 80 0.36 -13.24 1.79
CA GLN A 80 -1.08 -13.32 2.01
C GLN A 80 -1.64 -14.69 1.61
N GLY A 81 -1.14 -15.31 0.55
CA GLY A 81 -1.53 -16.65 0.13
C GLY A 81 -1.19 -17.73 1.17
N LEU A 82 -0.09 -17.56 1.91
CA LEU A 82 0.34 -18.51 2.95
C LEU A 82 -0.45 -18.38 4.25
N TRP A 83 -0.73 -17.14 4.67
CA TRP A 83 -1.29 -16.88 6.01
C TRP A 83 -2.77 -16.49 5.99
N GLY A 84 -3.32 -16.21 4.80
CA GLY A 84 -4.67 -15.70 4.62
C GLY A 84 -4.88 -14.33 5.27
N ASP A 85 -6.14 -13.99 5.49
CA ASP A 85 -6.54 -12.75 6.15
C ASP A 85 -6.25 -12.77 7.66
N GLY A 86 -6.06 -13.97 8.23
CA GLY A 86 -5.85 -14.17 9.66
C GLY A 86 -7.13 -13.99 10.49
N PRO A 87 -7.12 -14.46 11.75
CA PRO A 87 -8.31 -14.44 12.61
C PRO A 87 -8.85 -13.02 12.87
N GLU A 88 -7.98 -12.02 12.97
CA GLU A 88 -8.38 -10.63 13.24
C GLU A 88 -9.20 -10.02 12.11
N VAL A 89 -8.87 -10.31 10.85
CA VAL A 89 -9.62 -9.79 9.70
C VAL A 89 -10.95 -10.50 9.56
N ILE A 90 -11.00 -11.82 9.79
CA ILE A 90 -12.25 -12.59 9.81
C ILE A 90 -13.24 -11.99 10.81
N PHE A 91 -12.80 -11.72 12.05
CA PHE A 91 -13.67 -11.09 13.04
C PHE A 91 -14.08 -9.67 12.68
N ARG A 92 -13.14 -8.85 12.19
CA ARG A 92 -13.44 -7.47 11.77
C ARG A 92 -14.46 -7.42 10.62
N GLU A 93 -14.40 -8.38 9.70
CA GLU A 93 -15.39 -8.49 8.64
C GLU A 93 -16.75 -8.97 9.15
N ALA A 94 -16.77 -9.92 10.07
CA ALA A 94 -18.01 -10.39 10.71
C ALA A 94 -18.70 -9.27 11.49
N GLU A 95 -17.93 -8.46 12.24
CA GLU A 95 -18.43 -7.24 12.89
C GLU A 95 -19.00 -6.24 11.88
N ARG A 96 -18.35 -6.04 10.73
CA ARG A 96 -18.89 -5.19 9.65
C ARG A 96 -20.19 -5.73 9.05
N ARG A 97 -20.38 -7.05 9.04
CA ARG A 97 -21.64 -7.70 8.61
C ARG A 97 -22.72 -7.62 9.69
N GLY A 98 -22.38 -7.17 10.90
CA GLY A 98 -23.32 -6.84 11.97
C GLY A 98 -23.36 -7.83 13.14
N ALA A 99 -22.75 -9.01 13.00
CA ALA A 99 -22.63 -9.98 14.08
C ALA A 99 -21.52 -11.00 13.81
N VAL A 100 -20.77 -11.35 14.85
CA VAL A 100 -19.85 -12.49 14.82
C VAL A 100 -20.64 -13.78 15.00
N THR A 101 -20.57 -14.67 14.01
CA THR A 101 -21.28 -15.96 14.06
C THR A 101 -20.38 -17.10 14.56
N ILE A 102 -20.99 -18.24 14.88
CA ILE A 102 -20.25 -19.46 15.20
C ILE A 102 -19.35 -19.88 14.03
N LEU A 103 -19.79 -19.69 12.78
CA LEU A 103 -18.97 -20.01 11.61
C LEU A 103 -17.71 -19.13 11.55
N ASP A 104 -17.82 -17.83 11.84
CA ASP A 104 -16.66 -16.92 11.87
C ASP A 104 -15.66 -17.31 12.97
N LEU A 105 -16.15 -17.75 14.13
CA LEU A 105 -15.34 -18.32 15.21
C LEU A 105 -14.55 -19.56 14.76
N TRP A 106 -15.21 -20.49 14.06
CA TRP A 106 -14.56 -21.68 13.52
C TRP A 106 -13.52 -21.34 12.45
N CYS A 107 -13.84 -20.43 11.54
CA CYS A 107 -12.90 -19.95 10.52
C CYS A 107 -11.68 -19.27 11.15
N ALA A 108 -11.88 -18.41 12.15
CA ALA A 108 -10.79 -17.75 12.86
C ALA A 108 -9.93 -18.73 13.67
N ALA A 109 -10.53 -19.77 14.26
CA ALA A 109 -9.80 -20.78 15.01
C ALA A 109 -8.88 -21.64 14.12
N MET A 110 -9.33 -21.94 12.89
CA MET A 110 -8.56 -22.73 11.92
C MET A 110 -7.66 -21.89 10.99
N ALA A 111 -7.75 -20.56 11.07
CA ALA A 111 -6.94 -19.68 10.25
C ALA A 111 -5.44 -19.84 10.57
N PRO A 112 -4.57 -19.95 9.55
CA PRO A 112 -3.12 -19.94 9.74
C PRO A 112 -2.69 -18.69 10.52
N ARG A 113 -1.76 -18.86 11.46
CA ARG A 113 -1.21 -17.74 12.24
C ARG A 113 0.24 -17.51 11.86
N PRO A 114 0.59 -16.32 11.34
CA PRO A 114 1.98 -16.01 11.01
C PRO A 114 2.83 -15.99 12.27
N THR A 115 4.07 -16.49 12.16
CA THR A 115 5.08 -16.37 13.21
C THR A 115 5.53 -14.92 13.38
N ALA A 116 6.21 -14.61 14.49
CA ALA A 116 6.77 -13.27 14.71
C ALA A 116 7.71 -12.84 13.57
N ASP A 117 8.55 -13.75 13.09
CA ASP A 117 9.45 -13.50 11.96
C ASP A 117 8.68 -13.24 10.65
N ALA A 118 7.57 -13.96 10.42
CA ALA A 118 6.73 -13.72 9.26
C ALA A 118 6.04 -12.35 9.31
N LEU A 119 5.64 -11.87 10.50
CA LEU A 119 5.10 -10.53 10.70
C LEU A 119 6.17 -9.45 10.47
N LEU A 120 7.38 -9.64 10.99
CA LEU A 120 8.52 -8.75 10.73
C LEU A 120 8.83 -8.67 9.23
N ARG A 121 8.82 -9.82 8.54
CA ARG A 121 9.03 -9.87 7.10
C ARG A 121 7.96 -9.10 6.33
N LYS A 122 6.69 -9.23 6.72
CA LYS A 122 5.58 -8.45 6.14
C LYS A 122 5.81 -6.95 6.30
N ALA A 123 6.20 -6.49 7.49
CA ALA A 123 6.49 -5.08 7.74
C ALA A 123 7.64 -4.57 6.86
N GLN A 124 8.73 -5.33 6.75
CA GLN A 124 9.86 -5.00 5.87
C GLN A 124 9.46 -4.89 4.39
N LEU A 125 8.55 -5.75 3.92
CA LEU A 125 8.05 -5.68 2.55
C LEU A 125 7.14 -4.44 2.35
N GLN A 126 6.31 -4.12 3.33
CA GLN A 126 5.44 -2.93 3.27
C GLN A 126 6.25 -1.63 3.24
N ASP A 127 7.39 -1.57 3.92
CA ASP A 127 8.29 -0.41 3.93
C ASP A 127 9.05 -0.22 2.60
N GLN A 128 9.13 -1.26 1.76
CA GLN A 128 9.75 -1.17 0.43
C GLN A 128 8.78 -0.58 -0.62
N ILE A 129 7.49 -0.47 -0.32
CA ILE A 129 6.50 0.11 -1.24
C ILE A 129 6.66 1.62 -1.27
N VAL A 130 6.91 2.17 -2.46
CA VAL A 130 7.02 3.61 -2.69
C VAL A 130 5.74 4.13 -3.34
N THR A 131 5.14 5.15 -2.73
CA THR A 131 3.96 5.81 -3.30
C THR A 131 4.30 7.13 -3.98
N THR A 132 3.46 7.56 -4.92
CA THR A 132 3.57 8.88 -5.55
C THR A 132 3.55 10.02 -4.52
N GLY A 133 2.78 9.85 -3.45
CA GLY A 133 2.70 10.79 -2.33
C GLY A 133 4.03 10.92 -1.56
N ASP A 134 4.78 9.83 -1.39
CA ASP A 134 6.10 9.86 -0.73
C ASP A 134 7.11 10.66 -1.54
N ILE A 135 7.10 10.48 -2.86
CA ILE A 135 7.94 11.22 -3.79
C ILE A 135 7.59 12.71 -3.79
N ILE A 136 6.30 13.04 -3.91
CA ILE A 136 5.84 14.44 -3.91
C ILE A 136 6.19 15.12 -2.57
N ARG A 137 5.95 14.44 -1.44
CA ARG A 137 6.28 14.97 -0.12
C ARG A 137 7.78 15.20 0.05
N ALA A 138 8.62 14.27 -0.43
CA ALA A 138 10.07 14.43 -0.41
C ALA A 138 10.52 15.62 -1.27
N ALA A 139 9.96 15.76 -2.47
CA ALA A 139 10.24 16.88 -3.35
C ALA A 139 9.84 18.24 -2.74
N VAL A 140 8.66 18.33 -2.13
CA VAL A 140 8.18 19.54 -1.45
C VAL A 140 9.03 19.89 -0.24
N LYS A 141 9.34 18.91 0.62
CA LYS A 141 10.23 19.13 1.78
C LYS A 141 11.59 19.68 1.35
N ARG A 142 12.07 19.30 0.16
CA ARG A 142 13.31 19.84 -0.41
C ARG A 142 13.14 21.23 -1.00
N ALA A 143 12.02 21.52 -1.66
CA ALA A 143 11.77 22.83 -2.26
C ALA A 143 11.54 23.94 -1.22
N ILE A 144 11.09 23.58 -0.01
CA ILE A 144 10.89 24.52 1.11
C ILE A 144 12.20 24.78 1.89
N ARG A 145 13.23 23.93 1.72
CA ARG A 145 14.56 24.12 2.31
C ARG A 145 15.45 24.91 1.37
#